data_AF-A0A382E9F8-F1
#
_entry.id   AF-A0A382E9F8-F1
#
_cell.length_a   1.000
_cell.length_b   1.000
_cell.length_c   1.000
_cell.angle_alpha   90.00
_cell.angle_beta   90.00
_cell.angle_gamma   90.00
#
_symmetry.space_group_name_H-M   'P 1'
#
loop_
_entity.id
_entity.type
_entity.pdbx_description
1 polymer ?
#
loop_
_entity_poly.entity_id
_entity_poly.type
_entity_poly.pdbx_seq_one_letter_code
_entity_poly.pdbx_strand_id
1 'polypeptide(L)'
;MTIKIENQIRGYEVVTEMKDSTPAPPEPSTEKLPLGNATDRIPANVVQMHEKVERPEMLLGSTYKIKTPLSDHALYVTINDIVLNPDTPYEKRRPFEIFINSKNMDHFQWIVALTRIISAVFRKGGDVTFLVEELRSVFDPQGGYFKRGGKYNPSLVAEIGDAIEAHMRMIGMIR
;
A
#
# COMPACT_ATOMS: atom_id res chain seq x y z
N MET A 1 -28.86 3.17 38.79
CA MET A 1 -29.22 4.04 39.92
C MET A 1 -28.46 5.34 39.76
N THR A 2 -29.16 6.46 39.68
CA THR A 2 -28.60 7.78 39.35
C THR A 2 -28.50 8.59 40.63
N ILE A 3 -27.29 8.98 41.02
CA ILE A 3 -27.07 9.78 42.24
C ILE A 3 -27.29 11.25 41.86
N LYS A 4 -28.31 11.88 42.46
CA LYS A 4 -28.51 13.33 42.39
C LYS A 4 -27.68 13.99 43.50
N ILE A 5 -26.85 14.96 43.12
CA ILE A 5 -26.07 15.77 44.05
C ILE A 5 -26.90 17.01 44.39
N GLU A 6 -27.38 17.09 45.62
CA GLU A 6 -28.29 18.14 46.08
C GLU A 6 -27.56 19.30 46.77
N ASN A 7 -26.25 19.17 47.01
CA ASN A 7 -25.43 20.17 47.70
C ASN A 7 -24.37 20.80 46.79
N GLN A 8 -24.20 22.11 46.93
CA GLN A 8 -23.25 22.91 46.14
C GLN A 8 -21.81 22.66 46.63
N ILE A 9 -20.92 22.21 45.75
CA ILE A 9 -19.50 22.01 46.08
C ILE A 9 -18.86 23.38 46.31
N ARG A 10 -18.49 23.68 47.56
CA ARG A 10 -17.72 24.87 47.93
C ARG A 10 -16.39 24.41 48.51
N GLY A 11 -15.31 24.68 47.80
CA GLY A 11 -13.96 24.22 48.09
C GLY A 11 -13.37 23.47 46.88
N TYR A 12 -12.92 24.23 45.88
CA TYR A 12 -12.09 23.70 44.80
C TYR A 12 -10.85 24.59 44.69
N GLU A 13 -9.68 23.98 44.48
CA GLU A 13 -8.42 24.69 44.29
C GLU A 13 -7.88 24.34 42.90
N VAL A 14 -7.63 25.36 42.10
CA VAL A 14 -7.12 25.22 40.72
C VAL A 14 -5.61 25.37 40.78
N VAL A 15 -4.89 24.27 40.60
CA VAL A 15 -3.43 24.32 40.50
C VAL A 15 -3.04 24.57 39.04
N THR A 16 -2.76 25.84 38.75
CA THR A 16 -1.97 26.25 37.59
C THR A 16 -0.58 26.63 38.08
N GLU A 17 0.47 26.07 37.47
CA GLU A 17 1.59 26.86 36.93
C GLU A 17 2.59 26.02 36.13
N MET A 18 3.15 26.68 35.10
CA MET A 18 4.19 26.20 34.18
C MET A 18 5.59 26.61 34.67
N LYS A 19 6.59 25.83 34.19
CA LYS A 19 8.00 26.15 33.84
C LYS A 19 9.15 25.86 34.83
N ASP A 20 10.07 25.09 34.26
CA ASP A 20 11.54 25.04 34.37
C ASP A 20 12.20 24.68 35.71
N SER A 21 12.84 23.49 35.77
CA SER A 21 14.31 23.33 35.59
C SER A 21 14.89 22.04 36.21
N THR A 22 15.22 21.06 35.34
CA THR A 22 16.29 20.03 35.49
C THR A 22 16.14 18.89 36.54
N PRO A 23 16.82 17.73 36.38
CA PRO A 23 16.16 16.48 35.95
C PRO A 23 16.20 15.34 36.98
N ALA A 24 15.18 14.50 36.97
CA ALA A 24 15.10 13.25 37.75
C ALA A 24 15.58 12.02 36.93
N PRO A 25 16.01 10.92 37.59
CA PRO A 25 16.90 9.88 37.04
C PRO A 25 16.24 8.95 36.00
N PRO A 26 17.03 8.25 35.14
CA PRO A 26 16.48 7.38 34.11
C PRO A 26 16.18 5.98 34.67
N GLU A 27 14.93 5.54 34.52
CA GLU A 27 14.52 4.14 34.63
C GLU A 27 14.28 3.53 33.23
N PRO A 28 14.35 2.19 33.09
CA PRO A 28 15.30 1.54 32.19
C PRO A 28 14.85 1.45 30.73
N SER A 29 15.86 1.58 29.88
CA SER A 29 15.87 1.32 28.44
C SER A 29 15.28 -0.04 28.08
N THR A 30 14.15 0.00 27.37
CA THR A 30 13.70 -1.13 26.54
C THR A 30 14.71 -1.31 25.41
N GLU A 31 15.12 -2.56 25.24
CA GLU A 31 16.26 -3.01 24.46
C GLU A 31 16.25 -2.52 23.02
N LYS A 32 17.36 -1.88 22.62
CA LYS A 32 17.74 -1.76 21.22
C LYS A 32 18.12 -3.15 20.70
N LEU A 33 17.29 -3.71 19.83
CA LEU A 33 17.71 -4.75 18.90
C LEU A 33 18.57 -4.09 17.80
N PRO A 34 19.84 -4.49 17.61
CA PRO A 34 20.63 -4.03 16.49
C PRO A 34 20.34 -4.90 15.28
N LEU A 35 19.44 -4.45 14.39
CA LEU A 35 19.46 -4.93 13.01
C LEU A 35 20.37 -4.02 12.20
N GLY A 36 21.61 -4.48 12.01
CA GLY A 36 22.50 -3.95 11.00
C GLY A 36 21.93 -4.24 9.60
N ASN A 37 21.87 -3.21 8.76
CA ASN A 37 22.79 -3.08 7.62
C ASN A 37 22.52 -1.81 6.83
N ALA A 38 23.59 -1.03 6.63
CA ALA A 38 23.86 -0.14 5.50
C ALA A 38 22.66 0.63 4.88
N THR A 39 22.23 1.70 5.55
CA THR A 39 21.71 2.86 4.82
C THR A 39 22.56 4.06 5.22
N ASP A 40 23.38 4.50 4.27
CA ASP A 40 23.93 5.86 4.27
C ASP A 40 22.86 6.84 4.72
N ARG A 41 23.28 7.79 5.57
CA ARG A 41 22.47 8.80 6.26
C ARG A 41 21.40 9.42 5.34
N ILE A 42 20.23 8.80 5.24
CA ILE A 42 19.09 9.40 4.57
C ILE A 42 18.63 10.53 5.49
N PRO A 43 18.58 11.79 5.03
CA PRO A 43 18.12 12.89 5.86
C PRO A 43 16.71 12.62 6.37
N ALA A 44 16.42 13.00 7.61
CA ALA A 44 15.15 12.71 8.29
C ALA A 44 13.90 13.26 7.55
N ASN A 45 14.09 14.15 6.58
CA ASN A 45 13.03 14.75 5.77
C ASN A 45 12.64 13.95 4.52
N VAL A 46 13.23 12.77 4.27
CA VAL A 46 12.85 11.92 3.13
C VAL A 46 11.58 11.15 3.46
N VAL A 47 10.50 11.48 2.77
CA VAL A 47 9.21 10.81 2.86
C VAL A 47 9.29 9.43 2.23
N GLN A 48 8.87 8.42 2.98
CA GLN A 48 8.70 7.05 2.48
C GLN A 48 7.22 6.73 2.35
N MET A 49 6.91 5.72 1.55
CA MET A 49 5.55 5.25 1.40
C MET A 49 5.06 4.61 2.70
N HIS A 50 3.96 5.12 3.26
CA HIS A 50 3.29 4.58 4.44
C HIS A 50 1.81 5.00 4.48
N GLU A 51 1.00 4.36 5.34
CA GLU A 51 -0.46 4.57 5.40
C GLU A 51 -0.91 6.02 5.64
N LYS A 52 -0.08 6.84 6.30
CA LYS A 52 -0.37 8.25 6.57
C LYS A 52 -0.03 9.21 5.41
N VAL A 53 0.51 8.72 4.30
CA VAL A 53 0.76 9.58 3.13
C VAL A 53 -0.60 9.98 2.55
N GLU A 54 -0.88 11.27 2.51
CA GLU A 54 -2.13 11.78 1.95
C GLU A 54 -2.19 11.53 0.44
N ARG A 55 -3.39 11.18 -0.04
CA ARG A 55 -3.65 10.98 -1.47
C ARG A 55 -3.62 12.35 -2.18
N PRO A 56 -2.72 12.58 -3.15
CA PRO A 56 -2.73 13.80 -3.96
C PRO A 56 -4.02 13.97 -4.77
N GLU A 57 -4.29 15.20 -5.22
CA GLU A 57 -5.45 15.48 -6.08
C GLU A 57 -5.39 14.73 -7.42
N MET A 58 -4.19 14.64 -8.01
CA MET A 58 -3.93 13.98 -9.28
C MET A 58 -2.87 12.89 -9.12
N LEU A 59 -3.11 11.74 -9.74
CA LEU A 59 -2.14 10.66 -9.86
C LEU A 59 -1.92 10.34 -11.34
N LEU A 60 -0.69 10.03 -11.71
CA LEU A 60 -0.35 9.52 -13.04
C LEU A 60 -0.42 8.01 -13.02
N GLY A 61 -1.00 7.40 -14.05
CA GLY A 61 -1.18 5.96 -14.09
C GLY A 61 -0.94 5.34 -15.46
N SER A 62 -0.92 4.02 -15.49
CA SER A 62 -0.81 3.22 -16.70
C SER A 62 -1.88 2.14 -16.72
N THR A 63 -2.52 1.95 -17.88
CA THR A 63 -3.56 0.95 -18.07
C THR A 63 -3.06 -0.20 -18.92
N TYR A 64 -3.14 -1.41 -18.37
CA TYR A 64 -2.79 -2.68 -19.00
C TYR A 64 -4.04 -3.42 -19.44
N LYS A 65 -4.04 -3.86 -20.70
CA LYS A 65 -5.14 -4.65 -21.27
C LYS A 65 -4.80 -6.14 -21.18
N ILE A 66 -5.64 -6.88 -20.48
CA ILE A 66 -5.59 -8.34 -20.38
C ILE A 66 -6.72 -8.91 -21.21
N LYS A 67 -6.38 -9.78 -22.17
CA LYS A 67 -7.37 -10.52 -22.98
C LYS A 67 -7.04 -12.00 -22.93
N THR A 68 -7.92 -12.77 -22.32
CA THR A 68 -7.81 -14.23 -22.23
C THR A 68 -8.52 -14.88 -23.43
N PRO A 69 -8.17 -16.12 -23.79
CA PRO A 69 -8.95 -16.89 -24.77
C PRO A 69 -10.26 -17.43 -24.18
N LEU A 70 -10.40 -17.42 -22.85
CA LEU A 70 -11.55 -17.97 -22.11
C LEU A 70 -12.72 -16.98 -22.01
N SER A 71 -12.52 -15.70 -22.35
CA SER A 71 -13.55 -14.67 -22.27
C SER A 71 -13.54 -13.75 -23.49
N ASP A 72 -14.74 -13.38 -23.94
CA ASP A 72 -14.92 -12.40 -25.00
C ASP A 72 -14.58 -10.96 -24.56
N HIS A 73 -14.55 -10.72 -23.24
CA HIS A 73 -14.32 -9.42 -22.67
C HIS A 73 -12.89 -9.26 -22.16
N ALA A 74 -12.28 -8.12 -22.51
CA ALA A 74 -10.99 -7.74 -21.96
C ALA A 74 -11.15 -7.15 -20.55
N LEU A 75 -10.14 -7.37 -19.73
CA LEU A 75 -9.97 -6.79 -18.41
C LEU A 75 -8.91 -5.68 -18.50
N TYR A 76 -9.17 -4.54 -17.85
CA TYR A 76 -8.30 -3.38 -17.85
C TYR A 76 -7.80 -3.13 -16.44
N VAL A 77 -6.48 -3.20 -16.25
CA VAL A 77 -5.80 -2.94 -14.98
C VAL A 77 -5.14 -1.59 -15.06
N THR A 78 -5.61 -0.61 -14.30
CA THR A 78 -4.98 0.71 -14.20
C THR A 78 -4.23 0.78 -12.88
N ILE A 79 -2.94 1.10 -12.92
CA ILE A 79 -2.12 1.32 -11.73
C ILE A 79 -1.70 2.78 -11.73
N ASN A 80 -2.06 3.48 -10.65
CA ASN A 80 -1.75 4.88 -10.43
C ASN A 80 -0.59 4.98 -9.44
N ASP A 81 0.30 5.92 -9.71
CA ASP A 81 1.53 6.13 -8.97
C ASP A 81 1.52 7.44 -8.20
N ILE A 82 2.23 7.42 -7.08
CA ILE A 82 2.63 8.62 -6.34
C ILE A 82 4.12 8.87 -6.57
N VAL A 83 4.47 10.15 -6.73
CA VAL A 83 5.86 10.62 -6.72
C VAL A 83 6.17 11.13 -5.33
N LEU A 84 7.13 10.49 -4.66
CA LEU A 84 7.61 10.87 -3.33
C LEU A 84 8.87 11.71 -3.47
N ASN A 85 9.01 12.74 -2.62
CA ASN A 85 10.15 13.65 -2.60
C ASN A 85 10.45 14.30 -3.98
N PRO A 86 9.45 14.89 -4.64
CA PRO A 86 9.65 15.52 -5.95
C PRO A 86 10.73 16.59 -5.89
N ASP A 87 11.46 16.76 -6.99
CA ASP A 87 12.53 17.77 -7.15
C ASP A 87 13.72 17.57 -6.19
N THR A 88 13.87 16.37 -5.63
CA THR A 88 15.01 16.01 -4.76
C THR A 88 15.79 14.81 -5.31
N PRO A 89 17.06 14.62 -4.89
CA PRO A 89 17.81 13.40 -5.22
C PRO A 89 17.18 12.09 -4.71
N TYR A 90 16.17 12.19 -3.83
CA TYR A 90 15.45 11.07 -3.26
C TYR A 90 14.07 10.85 -3.92
N GLU A 91 13.84 11.47 -5.07
CA GLU A 91 12.62 11.29 -5.84
C GLU A 91 12.40 9.81 -6.17
N LYS A 92 11.25 9.28 -5.77
CA LYS A 92 10.89 7.88 -6.00
C LYS A 92 9.43 7.79 -6.42
N ARG A 93 9.19 7.03 -7.48
CA ARG A 93 7.85 6.66 -7.91
C ARG A 93 7.44 5.34 -7.25
N ARG A 94 6.23 5.29 -6.72
CA ARG A 94 5.66 4.09 -6.08
C ARG A 94 4.22 3.89 -6.51
N PRO A 95 3.76 2.63 -6.66
CA PRO A 95 2.37 2.35 -6.93
C PRO A 95 1.54 2.77 -5.71
N PHE A 96 0.42 3.41 -5.95
CA PHE A 96 -0.43 3.99 -4.91
C PHE A 96 -1.80 3.32 -4.85
N GLU A 97 -2.45 3.16 -6.00
CA GLU A 97 -3.76 2.51 -6.11
C GLU A 97 -3.87 1.75 -7.44
N ILE A 98 -4.69 0.71 -7.45
CA ILE A 98 -5.00 -0.10 -8.62
C ILE A 98 -6.50 -0.08 -8.86
N PHE A 99 -6.91 -0.10 -10.12
CA PHE A 99 -8.30 -0.26 -10.56
C PHE A 99 -8.39 -1.36 -11.60
N ILE A 100 -9.25 -2.34 -11.36
CA ILE A 100 -9.47 -3.42 -12.30
C ILE A 100 -10.92 -3.32 -12.81
N ASN A 101 -11.06 -3.13 -14.12
CA ASN A 101 -12.37 -3.01 -14.78
C ASN A 101 -12.57 -4.15 -15.79
N SER A 102 -13.78 -4.70 -15.85
CA SER A 102 -14.15 -5.75 -16.79
C SER A 102 -15.63 -5.65 -17.13
N LYS A 103 -15.99 -6.02 -18.38
CA LYS A 103 -17.39 -6.23 -18.76
C LYS A 103 -17.91 -7.61 -18.35
N ASN A 104 -17.01 -8.53 -17.99
CA ASN A 104 -17.40 -9.85 -17.50
C ASN A 104 -17.87 -9.74 -16.04
N MET A 105 -19.14 -10.09 -15.80
CA MET A 105 -19.77 -10.01 -14.49
C MET A 105 -19.51 -11.23 -13.60
N ASP A 106 -19.11 -12.38 -14.17
CA ASP A 106 -18.84 -13.63 -13.43
C ASP A 106 -17.70 -13.48 -12.41
N HIS A 107 -16.92 -12.42 -12.58
CA HIS A 107 -15.71 -12.15 -11.80
C HIS A 107 -15.77 -10.87 -10.98
N PHE A 108 -16.90 -10.16 -11.03
CA PHE A 108 -17.00 -8.80 -10.50
C PHE A 108 -16.67 -8.70 -9.01
N GLN A 109 -17.20 -9.60 -8.18
CA GLN A 109 -17.03 -9.53 -6.71
C GLN A 109 -15.55 -9.67 -6.29
N TRP A 110 -14.84 -10.66 -6.84
CA TRP A 110 -13.44 -10.86 -6.49
C TRP A 110 -12.53 -9.81 -7.13
N ILE A 111 -12.87 -9.30 -8.32
CA ILE A 111 -12.17 -8.18 -8.95
C ILE A 111 -12.23 -6.93 -8.05
N VAL A 112 -13.41 -6.62 -7.51
CA VAL A 112 -13.60 -5.51 -6.56
C VAL A 112 -12.79 -5.75 -5.28
N ALA A 113 -12.80 -6.98 -4.75
CA ALA A 113 -12.04 -7.34 -3.57
C ALA A 113 -10.52 -7.17 -3.79
N LEU A 114 -9.97 -7.69 -4.89
CA LEU A 114 -8.55 -7.54 -5.24
C LEU A 114 -8.16 -6.08 -5.41
N THR A 115 -8.98 -5.31 -6.12
CA THR A 115 -8.77 -3.86 -6.32
C THR A 115 -8.60 -3.14 -4.97
N ARG A 116 -9.46 -3.45 -3.99
CA ARG A 116 -9.41 -2.85 -2.65
C ARG A 116 -8.20 -3.31 -1.84
N ILE A 117 -7.92 -4.61 -1.82
CA ILE A 117 -6.84 -5.20 -1.03
C ILE A 117 -5.48 -4.74 -1.55
N ILE A 118 -5.25 -4.85 -2.86
CA ILE A 118 -3.97 -4.45 -3.47
C ILE A 118 -3.74 -2.95 -3.28
N SER A 119 -4.76 -2.11 -3.46
CA SER A 119 -4.64 -0.68 -3.18
C SER A 119 -4.36 -0.36 -1.71
N ALA A 120 -4.85 -1.18 -0.77
CA ALA A 120 -4.50 -1.04 0.64
C ALA A 120 -3.04 -1.44 0.91
N VAL A 121 -2.55 -2.49 0.26
CA VAL A 121 -1.14 -2.92 0.35
C VAL A 121 -0.21 -1.86 -0.25
N PHE A 122 -0.53 -1.29 -1.41
CA PHE A 122 0.22 -0.18 -2.00
C PHE A 122 0.27 1.03 -1.08
N ARG A 123 -0.86 1.39 -0.45
CA ARG A 123 -0.92 2.49 0.53
C ARG A 123 -0.13 2.24 1.81
N LYS A 124 -0.04 0.98 2.26
CA LYS A 124 0.84 0.58 3.38
C LYS A 124 2.31 0.84 3.08
N GLY A 125 2.71 0.77 1.81
CA GLY A 125 4.09 0.98 1.39
C GLY A 125 5.01 -0.18 1.76
N GLY A 126 6.30 0.12 1.94
CA GLY A 126 7.34 -0.89 2.13
C GLY A 126 7.72 -1.64 0.86
N ASP A 127 8.09 -2.92 1.01
CA ASP A 127 8.30 -3.82 -0.12
C ASP A 127 6.98 -4.45 -0.54
N VAL A 128 6.44 -3.98 -1.67
CA VAL A 128 5.21 -4.49 -2.28
C VAL A 128 5.49 -5.43 -3.45
N THR A 129 6.76 -5.70 -3.78
CA THR A 129 7.14 -6.57 -4.90
C THR A 129 6.70 -8.01 -4.71
N PHE A 130 6.57 -8.46 -3.45
CA PHE A 130 6.04 -9.79 -3.11
C PHE A 130 4.64 -10.06 -3.69
N LEU A 131 3.82 -9.02 -3.92
CA LEU A 131 2.50 -9.18 -4.53
C LEU A 131 2.56 -9.86 -5.90
N VAL A 132 3.64 -9.67 -6.65
CA VAL A 132 3.83 -10.32 -7.95
C VAL A 132 3.86 -11.84 -7.78
N GLU A 133 4.63 -12.34 -6.82
CA GLU A 133 4.79 -13.76 -6.57
C GLU A 133 3.52 -14.37 -5.96
N GLU A 134 2.87 -13.67 -5.02
CA GLU A 134 1.60 -14.10 -4.44
C GLU A 134 0.51 -14.26 -5.49
N LEU A 135 0.36 -13.29 -6.40
CA LEU A 135 -0.65 -13.35 -7.46
C LEU A 135 -0.34 -14.42 -8.51
N ARG A 136 0.94 -14.65 -8.82
CA ARG A 136 1.38 -15.74 -9.71
C ARG A 136 1.10 -17.13 -9.16
N SER A 137 1.13 -17.27 -7.84
CA SER A 137 0.85 -18.54 -7.15
C SER A 137 -0.63 -18.94 -7.20
N VAL A 138 -1.52 -18.06 -7.67
CA VAL A 138 -2.96 -18.34 -7.80
C VAL A 138 -3.22 -19.11 -9.09
N PHE A 139 -3.79 -20.31 -8.93
CA PHE A 139 -4.16 -21.19 -10.05
C PHE A 139 -5.67 -21.16 -10.31
N ASP A 140 -6.05 -21.21 -11.58
CA ASP A 140 -7.43 -21.45 -11.97
C ASP A 140 -7.71 -22.96 -11.82
N PRO A 141 -8.77 -23.38 -11.11
CA PRO A 141 -9.13 -24.80 -10.99
C PRO A 141 -9.39 -25.48 -12.34
N GLN A 142 -9.64 -24.72 -13.41
CA GLN A 142 -9.81 -25.21 -14.77
C GLN A 142 -8.48 -25.38 -15.54
N GLY A 143 -7.34 -25.10 -14.92
CA GLY A 143 -6.01 -25.38 -15.49
C GLY A 143 -5.39 -24.23 -16.30
N GLY A 144 -5.84 -22.99 -16.09
CA GLY A 144 -5.27 -21.81 -16.74
C GLY A 144 -5.52 -21.75 -18.25
N TYR A 145 -4.68 -21.01 -18.97
CA TYR A 145 -4.80 -20.84 -20.42
C TYR A 145 -3.48 -20.44 -21.08
N PHE A 146 -3.40 -20.61 -22.40
CA PHE A 146 -2.28 -20.13 -23.20
C PHE A 146 -2.60 -18.78 -23.84
N LYS A 147 -1.67 -17.83 -23.70
CA LYS A 147 -1.74 -16.54 -24.37
C LYS A 147 -1.36 -16.68 -25.85
N ARG A 148 -1.72 -15.67 -26.65
CA ARG A 148 -1.18 -15.52 -28.01
C ARG A 148 0.35 -15.49 -27.92
N GLY A 149 1.02 -16.36 -28.67
CA GLY A 149 2.46 -16.57 -28.59
C GLY A 149 2.89 -17.78 -27.73
N GLY A 150 1.95 -18.58 -27.23
CA GLY A 150 2.25 -19.87 -26.58
C GLY A 150 2.74 -19.77 -25.13
N LYS A 151 2.76 -18.58 -24.52
CA LYS A 151 3.07 -18.43 -23.09
C LYS A 151 1.89 -18.96 -22.27
N TYR A 152 2.13 -19.99 -21.46
CA TYR A 152 1.18 -20.50 -20.49
C TYR A 152 0.94 -19.49 -19.37
N ASN A 153 -0.30 -19.40 -18.88
CA ASN A 153 -0.68 -18.57 -17.76
C ASN A 153 -1.61 -19.36 -16.82
N PRO A 154 -1.27 -19.55 -15.53
CA PRO A 154 -2.03 -20.43 -14.64
C PRO A 154 -3.40 -19.88 -14.23
N SER A 155 -3.63 -18.56 -14.27
CA SER A 155 -4.92 -17.95 -13.98
C SER A 155 -5.00 -16.51 -14.49
N LEU A 156 -6.22 -15.95 -14.48
CA LEU A 156 -6.42 -14.51 -14.71
C LEU A 156 -5.74 -13.66 -13.61
N VAL A 157 -5.70 -14.16 -12.37
CA VAL A 157 -5.05 -13.49 -11.24
C VAL A 157 -3.53 -13.42 -11.44
N ALA A 158 -2.93 -14.51 -11.93
CA ALA A 158 -1.51 -14.52 -12.30
C ALA A 158 -1.20 -13.54 -13.43
N GLU A 159 -2.10 -13.35 -14.40
CA GLU A 159 -1.93 -12.32 -15.43
C GLU A 159 -2.00 -10.89 -14.88
N ILE A 160 -2.82 -10.66 -13.85
CA ILE A 160 -2.82 -9.38 -13.12
C ILE A 160 -1.48 -9.19 -12.40
N GLY A 161 -0.91 -10.26 -11.83
CA GLY A 161 0.45 -10.27 -11.28
C GLY A 161 1.50 -9.86 -12.31
N ASP A 162 1.45 -10.43 -13.52
CA ASP A 162 2.34 -10.07 -14.63
C ASP A 162 2.19 -8.58 -15.02
N ALA A 163 0.97 -8.01 -14.99
CA ALA A 163 0.75 -6.59 -15.26
C ALA A 163 1.33 -5.69 -14.16
N ILE A 164 1.20 -6.09 -12.89
CA ILE A 164 1.79 -5.39 -11.75
C ILE A 164 3.32 -5.45 -11.82
N GLU A 165 3.90 -6.60 -12.16
CA GLU A 165 5.35 -6.72 -12.33
C GLU A 165 5.86 -5.81 -13.46
N ALA A 166 5.20 -5.84 -14.63
CA ALA A 166 5.55 -4.98 -15.75
C ALA A 166 5.53 -3.50 -15.35
N HIS A 167 4.54 -3.10 -14.55
CA HIS A 167 4.45 -1.75 -14.01
C HIS A 167 5.56 -1.43 -13.01
N MET A 168 5.83 -2.32 -12.07
CA MET A 168 6.91 -2.16 -11.09
C MET A 168 8.29 -2.09 -11.75
N ARG A 169 8.53 -2.83 -12.84
CA ARG A 169 9.73 -2.69 -13.67
C ARG A 169 9.78 -1.32 -14.35
N MET A 170 8.67 -0.86 -14.93
CA MET A 170 8.58 0.42 -15.62
C MET A 170 8.87 1.62 -14.69
N ILE A 171 8.44 1.57 -13.42
CA ILE A 171 8.74 2.61 -12.43
C ILE A 171 10.07 2.39 -11.68
N GLY A 172 10.86 1.38 -12.07
CA GLY A 172 12.20 1.13 -11.52
C GLY A 172 12.25 0.44 -10.15
N MET A 173 11.16 -0.21 -9.71
CA MET A 173 11.13 -0.99 -8.47
C MET A 173 11.72 -2.40 -8.61
N ILE A 174 11.57 -3.03 -9.78
CA ILE A 174 12.08 -4.37 -10.10
C ILE A 174 13.04 -4.24 -11.28
N ARG A 175 14.19 -4.92 -11.22
CA ARG A 175 15.18 -4.96 -12.32
C ARG A 175 14.97 -6.17 -13.23
#